data_AF-A0A520ZY09-F1
#
_entry.id   AF-A0A520ZY09-F1
#
_cell.length_a   1.000
_cell.length_b   1.000
_cell.length_c   1.000
_cell.angle_alpha   90.00
_cell.angle_beta   90.00
_cell.angle_gamma   90.00
#
_symmetry.space_group_name_H-M   'P 1'
#
loop_
_entity.id
_entity.type
_entity.pdbx_description
1 polymer ?
#
loop_
_entity_poly.entity_id
_entity_poly.type
_entity_poly.pdbx_seq_one_letter_code
_entity_poly.pdbx_strand_id
1 'polypeptide(L)' 'MDPSCDIMLIVAHPDDAEFGAAGSIAAWTAEGKSVVYVVCTSGD' A
#
# COMPACT_ATOMS: atom_id res chain seq x y z
N MET A 1 -5.50 8.72 17.03
CA MET A 1 -5.59 8.56 15.56
C MET A 1 -6.65 7.51 15.32
N ASP A 2 -7.59 7.78 14.42
CA ASP A 2 -8.52 6.74 13.97
C ASP A 2 -7.69 5.66 13.25
N PRO A 3 -7.70 4.39 13.70
CA PRO A 3 -6.93 3.32 13.07
C PRO A 3 -7.54 2.86 11.74
N SER A 4 -8.65 3.45 11.30
CA SER A 4 -9.28 3.09 10.04
C SER A 4 -8.49 3.60 8.84
N CYS A 5 -8.25 2.71 7.88
CA CYS A 5 -7.75 3.04 6.55
C CYS A 5 -8.66 2.41 5.50
N ASP A 6 -8.78 3.06 4.34
CA ASP A 6 -9.61 2.57 3.24
C ASP A 6 -8.98 1.33 2.56
N ILE A 7 -7.66 1.34 2.39
CA ILE A 7 -6.88 0.24 1.79
C ILE A 7 -5.64 -0.08 2.62
N MET A 8 -5.38 -1.38 2.80
CA MET A 8 -4.14 -1.90 3.38
C MET A 8 -3.46 -2.82 2.36
N LEU A 9 -2.23 -2.49 1.95
CA LEU A 9 -1.38 -3.36 1.15
C LEU A 9 -0.48 -4.18 2.06
N ILE A 10 -0.50 -5.50 1.90
CA ILE A 10 0.39 -6.41 2.60
C ILE A 10 1.29 -7.04 1.56
N VAL A 11 2.59 -6.76 1.64
CA VAL A 11 3.59 -7.18 0.65
C VAL A 11 4.82 -7.79 1.33
N ALA A 12 5.53 -8.67 0.62
CA ALA A 12 6.64 -9.40 1.20
C ALA A 12 7.89 -8.52 1.30
N HIS A 13 8.24 -7.82 0.22
CA HIS A 13 9.48 -7.06 0.09
C HIS A 13 9.23 -5.59 -0.29
N PRO A 14 10.23 -4.70 -0.08
CA PRO A 14 10.17 -3.31 -0.51
C PRO A 14 10.35 -3.18 -2.04
N ASP A 15 9.30 -3.44 -2.80
CA ASP A 15 9.17 -3.21 -4.26
C ASP A 15 7.93 -3.91 -4.85
N ASP A 16 7.45 -4.94 -4.17
CA ASP A 16 6.28 -5.74 -4.57
C ASP A 16 5.05 -4.88 -4.91
N ALA A 17 4.84 -3.76 -4.21
CA ALA A 17 3.68 -2.90 -4.43
C ALA A 17 3.78 -2.10 -5.74
N GLU A 18 4.99 -1.73 -6.15
CA GLU A 18 5.30 -1.01 -7.38
C GLU A 18 4.93 -1.87 -8.60
N PHE A 19 5.18 -3.17 -8.53
CA PHE A 19 4.86 -4.12 -9.61
C PHE A 19 3.45 -4.71 -9.50
N GLY A 20 2.92 -4.86 -8.29
CA GLY A 20 1.63 -5.51 -8.05
C GLY A 20 0.43 -4.58 -8.07
N ALA A 21 0.58 -3.32 -7.66
CA ALA A 21 -0.57 -2.46 -7.36
C ALA A 21 -0.37 -0.95 -7.58
N ALA A 22 0.76 -0.50 -8.15
CA ALA A 22 1.05 0.94 -8.29
C ALA A 22 -0.09 1.75 -8.97
N GLY A 23 -0.66 1.22 -10.05
CA GLY A 23 -1.76 1.88 -10.75
C GLY A 23 -3.03 2.00 -9.90
N SER A 24 -3.35 0.96 -9.12
CA SER A 24 -4.50 0.97 -8.22
C SER A 24 -4.28 1.94 -7.05
N ILE A 25 -3.09 1.95 -6.45
CA ILE A 25 -2.70 2.89 -5.40
C ILE A 25 -2.84 4.33 -5.90
N ALA A 26 -2.33 4.62 -7.10
CA ALA A 26 -2.44 5.94 -7.70
C ALA A 26 -3.91 6.36 -7.90
N ALA A 27 -4.79 5.45 -8.35
CA ALA A 27 -6.20 5.73 -8.51
C ALA A 27 -6.90 6.00 -7.16
N TRP A 28 -6.71 5.13 -6.16
CA TRP A 28 -7.35 5.29 -4.85
C TRP A 28 -6.89 6.55 -4.12
N THR A 29 -5.60 6.87 -4.18
CA THR A 29 -5.09 8.10 -3.58
C THR A 29 -5.62 9.34 -4.29
N ALA A 30 -5.80 9.30 -5.61
CA ALA A 30 -6.45 10.38 -6.36
C ALA A 30 -7.94 10.54 -5.99
N GLU A 31 -8.62 9.47 -5.56
CA GLU A 31 -9.97 9.51 -5.00
C GLU A 31 -10.03 10.00 -3.54
N GLY A 32 -8.88 10.33 -2.93
CA GLY A 32 -8.78 10.78 -1.55
C GLY A 32 -8.83 9.66 -0.51
N LYS A 33 -8.66 8.40 -0.93
CA LYS A 33 -8.62 7.24 -0.02
C LYS A 33 -7.26 7.15 0.67
N SER A 34 -7.30 6.73 1.93
CA SER A 34 -6.11 6.42 2.73
C SER A 34 -5.56 5.04 2.37
N VAL A 35 -4.24 4.97 2.16
CA VAL A 35 -3.52 3.72 1.82
C VAL A 35 -2.42 3.50 2.85
N VAL A 36 -2.39 2.32 3.45
CA VAL A 36 -1.36 1.90 4.41
C VAL A 36 -0.59 0.71 3.85
N TYR A 37 0.73 0.71 4.02
CA TYR A 37 1.61 -0.38 3.60
C TYR A 37 2.07 -1.19 4.82
N VAL A 38 1.92 -2.49 4.73
CA VAL A 38 2.52 -3.49 5.61
C VAL A 38 3.57 -4.22 4.78
N VAL A 39 4.83 -3.85 4.99
CA VAL A 39 5.97 -4.50 4.34
C VAL A 39 6.54 -5.52 5.32
N CYS A 40 6.44 -6.81 4.98
CA CYS A 40 6.75 -7.89 5.91
C CYS A 40 8.24 -8.04 6.21
N THR A 41 9.12 -7.67 5.26
CA THR A 41 10.57 -7.84 5.38
C THR A 41 11.32 -6.63 4.83
N SER A 42 12.58 -6.45 5.24
CA SER A 42 13.49 -5.45 4.67
C SER A 42 14.08 -5.85 3.31
N GLY A 43 13.89 -7.10 2.88
CA GLY A 43 14.43 -7.62 1.62
C GLY A 43 15.94 -7.92 1.64
N ASP A 44 16.55 -8.07 2.81
CA ASP A 44 17.94 -8.49 3.04
C ASP A 44 18.12 -10.01 3.13
#